data_AF-A0A4R2C536-F1
#
_entry.id   AF-A0A4R2C536-F1
#
_cell.length_a   1.000
_cell.length_b   1.000
_cell.length_c   1.000
_cell.angle_alpha   90.00
_cell.angle_beta   90.00
_cell.angle_gamma   90.00
#
_symmetry.space_group_name_H-M   'P 1'
#
loop_
_entity.id
_entity.type
_entity.pdbx_description
1 polymer ?
#
loop_
_entity_poly.entity_id
_entity_poly.type
_entity_poly.pdbx_seq_one_letter_code
_entity_poly.pdbx_strand_id
1 'polypeptide(L)'
;MTLSERIELIEMAMDGVTPGLWYLCEFKRPNAYHVRSERRHWSIVSAMETEGCSTPSMDVPDAEARANAAYIAACSPDRMREILLAYRTLEDEVERLKLTRKHSRIAAAGLYDAFEGEKKRAQAAEAKLEAMEQDVAEKDAEIARLRKIIAECQWYWPGNDTSGDYCEGSAWEVVEANAARPGDVTEVKRGGVVEVMFCASLPAAEDSDSDDDFWVQEKTEDEARAKIEAENLRRARTLLNGGSDAQG
;
A
#
# COMPACT_ATOMS: atom_id res chain seq x y z
N MET A 1 17.68 -30.91 -35.83
CA MET A 1 17.27 -31.22 -37.19
C MET A 1 16.15 -30.28 -37.59
N THR A 2 16.39 -29.37 -38.53
CA THR A 2 15.43 -28.34 -38.98
C THR A 2 14.36 -28.93 -39.92
N LEU A 3 13.31 -28.18 -40.23
CA LEU A 3 12.22 -28.62 -41.11
C LEU A 3 12.72 -28.97 -42.51
N SER A 4 13.65 -28.16 -43.04
CA SER A 4 14.32 -28.43 -44.31
C SER A 4 15.00 -29.80 -44.30
N GLU A 5 15.69 -30.13 -43.22
CA GLU A 5 16.42 -31.41 -43.11
C GLU A 5 15.47 -32.62 -42.99
N ARG A 6 14.26 -32.45 -42.44
CA ARG A 6 13.24 -33.51 -42.38
C ARG A 6 12.53 -33.72 -43.71
N ILE A 7 12.25 -32.64 -44.44
CA ILE A 7 11.68 -32.70 -45.79
C ILE A 7 12.70 -33.29 -46.76
N GLU A 8 13.96 -32.85 -46.71
CA GLU A 8 15.05 -33.46 -47.49
C GLU A 8 15.17 -34.95 -47.21
N LEU A 9 15.05 -35.40 -45.95
CA LEU A 9 15.12 -36.82 -45.62
C LEU A 9 13.93 -37.63 -46.17
N ILE A 10 12.72 -37.03 -46.21
CA ILE A 10 11.55 -37.66 -46.83
C ILE A 10 11.70 -37.68 -48.35
N GLU A 11 12.14 -36.57 -48.95
CA GLU A 11 12.41 -36.46 -50.38
C GLU A 11 13.54 -37.42 -50.81
N MET A 12 14.61 -37.55 -50.02
CA MET A 12 15.69 -38.53 -50.20
C MET A 12 15.23 -39.97 -49.99
N ALA A 13 14.35 -40.23 -49.04
CA ALA A 13 13.77 -41.57 -48.84
C ALA A 13 12.79 -41.93 -49.97
N MET A 14 12.25 -40.93 -50.66
CA MET A 14 11.46 -41.07 -51.89
C MET A 14 12.35 -41.14 -53.15
N ASP A 15 13.61 -40.71 -53.07
CA ASP A 15 14.57 -40.70 -54.17
C ASP A 15 15.09 -42.13 -54.45
N GLY A 16 14.91 -42.60 -55.68
CA GLY A 16 15.21 -43.99 -56.08
C GLY A 16 14.09 -45.02 -55.82
N VAL A 17 13.01 -44.65 -55.12
CA VAL A 17 11.76 -45.42 -55.14
C VAL A 17 11.14 -45.22 -56.51
N THR A 18 11.51 -46.07 -57.47
CA THR A 18 10.90 -46.04 -58.80
C THR A 18 9.51 -46.60 -58.63
N PRO A 19 8.47 -45.77 -58.79
CA PRO A 19 7.15 -46.29 -58.61
C PRO A 19 6.96 -47.06 -59.94
N GLY A 20 6.83 -48.39 -59.92
CA GLY A 20 6.74 -49.20 -61.14
C GLY A 20 5.64 -48.68 -62.08
N LEU A 21 5.89 -48.68 -63.41
CA LEU A 21 5.02 -48.11 -64.47
C LEU A 21 3.53 -47.99 -64.09
N TRP A 22 3.10 -46.78 -63.70
CA TRP A 22 1.72 -46.48 -63.34
C TRP A 22 0.97 -45.91 -64.52
N TYR A 23 -0.26 -46.37 -64.69
CA TYR A 23 -1.23 -45.70 -65.52
C TYR A 23 -2.33 -45.20 -64.59
N LEU A 24 -2.39 -43.88 -64.39
CA LEU A 24 -3.60 -43.24 -63.88
C LEU A 24 -4.65 -43.40 -64.98
N CYS A 25 -5.59 -44.33 -64.81
CA CYS A 25 -6.70 -44.48 -65.74
C CYS A 25 -7.89 -43.74 -65.14
N GLU A 26 -8.13 -42.51 -65.59
CA GLU A 26 -9.36 -41.77 -65.29
C GLU A 26 -10.53 -42.45 -66.01
N PHE A 27 -11.04 -43.54 -65.42
CA PHE A 27 -12.39 -43.98 -65.73
C PHE A 27 -13.39 -43.07 -65.01
N LYS A 28 -14.68 -43.16 -65.39
CA LYS A 28 -15.82 -42.39 -64.87
C LYS A 28 -16.09 -42.53 -63.35
N ARG A 29 -15.12 -42.98 -62.54
CA ARG A 29 -15.17 -43.04 -61.08
C ARG A 29 -13.95 -42.31 -60.51
N PRO A 30 -14.11 -41.22 -59.75
CA PRO A 30 -12.99 -40.57 -59.09
C PRO A 30 -12.34 -41.54 -58.08
N ASN A 31 -11.00 -41.55 -58.02
CA ASN A 31 -10.18 -42.20 -56.98
C ASN A 31 -9.99 -43.73 -57.04
N ALA A 32 -9.86 -44.31 -58.23
CA ALA A 32 -9.39 -45.70 -58.37
C ALA A 32 -7.91 -45.74 -58.82
N TYR A 33 -7.07 -46.49 -58.10
CA TYR A 33 -5.66 -46.70 -58.46
C TYR A 33 -5.47 -48.12 -59.00
N HIS A 34 -4.70 -48.25 -60.08
CA HIS A 34 -4.35 -49.56 -60.64
C HIS A 34 -2.89 -49.85 -60.29
N VAL A 35 -2.62 -51.01 -59.70
CA VAL A 35 -1.28 -51.40 -59.28
C VAL A 35 -0.84 -52.60 -60.12
N ARG A 36 0.23 -52.44 -60.89
CA ARG A 36 0.81 -53.54 -61.66
C ARG A 36 1.96 -54.16 -60.87
N SER A 37 1.82 -55.43 -60.50
CA SER A 37 2.95 -56.25 -60.04
C SER A 37 3.77 -56.69 -61.25
N GLU A 38 5.10 -56.68 -61.14
CA GLU A 38 5.99 -57.19 -62.19
C GLU A 38 5.81 -58.70 -62.42
N ARG A 39 5.20 -59.41 -61.46
CA ARG A 39 5.14 -60.88 -61.46
C ARG A 39 3.88 -61.48 -62.08
N ARG A 40 2.78 -60.76 -62.26
CA ARG A 40 1.55 -61.23 -62.95
C ARG A 40 0.61 -60.08 -63.35
N HIS A 41 -0.41 -60.42 -64.16
CA HIS A 41 -1.37 -59.52 -64.81
C HIS A 41 -1.98 -58.44 -63.88
N TRP A 42 -2.43 -57.34 -64.52
CA TRP A 42 -3.05 -56.16 -63.91
C TRP A 42 -3.91 -56.48 -62.68
N SER A 43 -3.53 -55.94 -61.53
CA SER A 43 -4.36 -55.97 -60.32
C SER A 43 -5.00 -54.60 -60.12
N ILE A 44 -6.32 -54.56 -60.17
CA ILE A 44 -7.08 -53.33 -59.91
C ILE A 44 -7.31 -53.28 -58.41
N VAL A 45 -6.73 -52.30 -57.73
CA VAL A 45 -7.01 -52.07 -56.30
C VAL A 45 -7.66 -50.72 -56.15
N SER A 46 -8.99 -50.70 -56.27
CA SER A 46 -9.76 -49.49 -56.02
C SER A 46 -9.61 -49.09 -54.56
N ALA A 47 -9.06 -47.90 -54.33
CA ALA A 47 -9.02 -47.29 -53.01
C ALA A 47 -10.40 -46.72 -52.67
N MET A 48 -11.40 -47.59 -52.51
CA MET A 48 -12.67 -47.23 -51.89
C MET A 48 -13.15 -48.38 -51.01
N GLU A 49 -12.90 -48.26 -49.71
CA GLU A 49 -13.75 -48.85 -48.67
C GLU A 49 -15.01 -48.00 -48.41
N THR A 50 -15.32 -47.03 -49.26
CA THR A 50 -16.60 -46.32 -49.23
C THR A 50 -17.57 -46.97 -50.20
N GLU A 51 -18.43 -47.82 -49.64
CA GLU A 51 -19.75 -48.20 -50.16
C GLU A 51 -19.78 -49.09 -51.42
N GLY A 52 -19.63 -50.40 -51.19
CA GLY A 52 -20.60 -51.38 -51.71
C GLY A 52 -20.61 -51.71 -53.20
N CYS A 53 -19.61 -51.29 -54.00
CA CYS A 53 -19.56 -51.65 -55.42
C CYS A 53 -18.30 -52.46 -55.78
N SER A 54 -18.26 -53.72 -55.37
CA SER A 54 -17.27 -54.70 -55.85
C SER A 54 -17.66 -55.20 -57.25
N THR A 55 -17.04 -54.65 -58.30
CA THR A 55 -16.93 -55.42 -59.56
C THR A 55 -15.90 -56.55 -59.33
N PRO A 56 -16.26 -57.82 -59.59
CA PRO A 56 -15.35 -58.93 -59.36
C PRO A 56 -14.24 -58.91 -60.42
N SER A 57 -13.05 -58.46 -60.04
CA SER A 57 -11.83 -58.81 -60.76
C SER A 57 -11.46 -60.25 -60.36
N MET A 58 -11.14 -61.08 -61.35
CA MET A 58 -11.08 -62.54 -61.23
C MET A 58 -9.89 -63.13 -60.44
N ASP A 59 -9.11 -62.34 -59.69
CA ASP A 59 -8.06 -62.88 -58.83
C ASP A 59 -8.06 -62.19 -57.47
N VAL A 60 -8.00 -62.98 -56.39
CA VAL A 60 -7.77 -62.46 -55.04
C VAL A 60 -6.40 -61.78 -55.07
N PRO A 61 -6.31 -60.46 -54.81
CA PRO A 61 -5.01 -59.79 -54.82
C PRO A 61 -4.11 -60.47 -53.80
N ASP A 62 -2.91 -60.83 -54.23
CA ASP A 62 -1.90 -61.39 -53.35
C ASP A 62 -1.57 -60.41 -52.21
N ALA A 63 -0.92 -60.91 -51.16
CA ALA A 63 -0.59 -60.09 -49.99
C ALA A 63 0.26 -58.86 -50.36
N GLU A 64 1.04 -58.97 -51.43
CA GLU A 64 1.91 -57.91 -51.96
C GLU A 64 1.08 -56.78 -52.59
N ALA A 65 0.07 -57.10 -53.41
CA ALA A 65 -0.84 -56.13 -54.01
C ALA A 65 -1.69 -55.39 -52.95
N ARG A 66 -2.13 -56.09 -51.89
CA ARG A 66 -2.85 -55.44 -50.76
C ARG A 66 -1.95 -54.51 -49.95
N ALA A 67 -0.72 -54.93 -49.66
CA ALA A 67 0.26 -54.08 -48.98
C ALA A 67 0.59 -52.83 -49.81
N ASN A 68 0.77 -52.98 -51.12
CA ASN A 68 1.06 -51.86 -52.03
C ASN A 68 -0.12 -50.89 -52.13
N ALA A 69 -1.36 -51.36 -52.16
CA ALA A 69 -2.54 -50.48 -52.18
C ALA A 69 -2.74 -49.73 -50.86
N ALA A 70 -2.52 -50.39 -49.72
CA ALA A 70 -2.53 -49.74 -48.41
C ALA A 70 -1.44 -48.65 -48.32
N TYR A 71 -0.25 -48.93 -48.86
CA TYR A 71 0.83 -47.95 -48.97
C TYR A 71 0.46 -46.75 -49.87
N ILE A 72 -0.16 -47.00 -51.03
CA ILE A 72 -0.60 -45.92 -51.94
C ILE A 72 -1.71 -45.07 -51.32
N ALA A 73 -2.67 -45.69 -50.63
CA ALA A 73 -3.72 -44.97 -49.92
C ALA A 73 -3.15 -44.10 -48.78
N ALA A 74 -2.13 -44.60 -48.08
CA ALA A 74 -1.42 -43.87 -47.03
C ALA A 74 -0.57 -42.72 -47.59
N CYS A 75 0.01 -42.89 -48.78
CA CYS A 75 0.87 -41.93 -49.46
C CYS A 75 0.15 -41.15 -50.56
N SER A 76 -1.18 -41.12 -50.57
CA SER A 76 -1.92 -40.43 -51.62
C SER A 76 -1.65 -38.92 -51.56
N PRO A 77 -1.61 -38.21 -52.71
CA PRO A 77 -1.34 -36.78 -52.73
C PRO A 77 -2.30 -35.96 -51.85
N ASP A 78 -3.57 -36.36 -51.78
CA ASP A 78 -4.56 -35.70 -50.95
C ASP A 78 -4.32 -35.94 -49.46
N ARG A 79 -3.97 -37.17 -49.07
CA ARG A 79 -3.63 -37.46 -47.67
C ARG A 79 -2.37 -36.75 -47.23
N MET A 80 -1.36 -36.67 -48.09
CA MET A 80 -0.13 -35.91 -47.82
C MET A 80 -0.41 -34.41 -47.71
N ARG A 81 -1.33 -33.85 -48.51
CA ARG A 81 -1.77 -32.44 -48.37
C ARG A 81 -2.45 -32.18 -47.04
N GLU A 82 -3.35 -33.06 -46.59
CA GLU A 82 -4.00 -32.95 -45.27
C GLU A 82 -2.99 -32.96 -44.13
N ILE A 83 -2.03 -33.89 -44.17
CA ILE A 83 -0.96 -34.00 -43.17
C ILE A 83 -0.11 -32.72 -43.16
N LEU A 84 0.28 -32.21 -44.32
CA LEU A 84 1.07 -30.98 -44.43
C LEU A 84 0.30 -29.75 -43.93
N LEU A 85 -1.01 -29.67 -44.19
CA LEU A 85 -1.88 -28.60 -43.68
C LEU A 85 -1.99 -28.65 -42.15
N ALA A 86 -2.33 -29.82 -41.59
CA ALA A 86 -2.43 -30.00 -40.14
C ALA A 86 -1.11 -29.70 -39.43
N TYR A 87 0.01 -30.08 -40.04
CA TYR A 87 1.34 -29.80 -39.52
C TYR A 87 1.69 -28.30 -39.53
N ARG A 88 1.40 -27.58 -40.62
CA ARG A 88 1.58 -26.10 -40.68
C ARG A 88 0.77 -25.40 -39.60
N THR A 89 -0.48 -25.83 -39.39
CA THR A 89 -1.33 -25.30 -38.31
C THR A 89 -0.70 -25.53 -36.93
N LEU A 90 -0.12 -26.71 -36.70
CA LEU A 90 0.58 -27.01 -35.44
C LEU A 90 1.86 -26.18 -35.27
N GLU A 91 2.62 -25.94 -36.34
CA GLU A 91 3.82 -25.06 -36.28
C GLU A 91 3.45 -23.62 -35.92
N ASP A 92 2.41 -23.07 -36.54
CA ASP A 92 1.90 -21.73 -36.20
C ASP A 92 1.43 -21.65 -34.75
N GLU A 93 0.76 -22.70 -34.25
CA GLU A 93 0.33 -22.77 -32.86
C GLU A 93 1.52 -22.86 -31.89
N VAL A 94 2.55 -23.64 -32.22
CA VAL A 94 3.77 -23.74 -31.41
C VAL A 94 4.49 -22.39 -31.34
N GLU A 95 4.63 -21.67 -32.46
CA GLU A 95 5.24 -20.34 -32.45
C GLU A 95 4.41 -19.32 -31.68
N ARG A 96 3.07 -19.36 -31.81
CA ARG A 96 2.17 -18.55 -30.99
C ARG A 96 2.39 -18.81 -29.51
N LEU A 97 2.45 -20.08 -29.10
CA LEU A 97 2.66 -20.48 -27.70
C LEU A 97 4.05 -20.05 -27.19
N LYS A 98 5.10 -20.12 -28.01
CA LYS A 98 6.43 -19.60 -27.66
C LYS A 98 6.39 -18.10 -27.40
N LEU A 99 5.69 -17.34 -28.26
CA LEU A 99 5.55 -15.89 -28.10
C LEU A 99 4.76 -15.55 -26.83
N THR A 100 3.63 -16.23 -26.59
CA THR A 100 2.85 -16.08 -25.35
C THR A 100 3.71 -16.37 -24.12
N ARG A 101 4.46 -17.48 -24.12
CA ARG A 101 5.36 -17.83 -23.02
C ARG A 101 6.42 -16.75 -22.78
N LYS A 102 6.99 -16.16 -23.85
CA LYS A 102 7.95 -15.06 -23.73
C LYS A 102 7.31 -13.83 -23.10
N HIS A 103 6.12 -13.43 -23.55
CA HIS A 103 5.39 -12.30 -22.98
C HIS A 103 5.02 -12.53 -21.51
N SER A 104 4.55 -13.72 -21.15
CA SER A 104 4.26 -14.07 -19.75
C SER A 104 5.51 -14.01 -18.87
N ARG A 105 6.69 -14.44 -19.36
CA ARG A 105 7.95 -14.31 -18.61
C ARG A 105 8.34 -12.86 -18.37
N ILE A 106 8.19 -12.00 -19.37
CA ILE A 106 8.49 -10.57 -19.25
C ILE A 106 7.52 -9.91 -18.26
N ALA A 107 6.23 -10.23 -18.35
CA ALA A 107 5.21 -9.72 -17.43
C ALA A 107 5.45 -10.17 -15.98
N ALA A 108 5.80 -11.44 -15.77
CA ALA A 108 6.14 -11.96 -14.46
C ALA A 108 7.38 -11.30 -13.84
N ALA A 109 8.42 -11.04 -14.66
CA ALA A 109 9.60 -10.32 -14.20
C ALA A 109 9.26 -8.87 -13.78
N GLY A 110 8.48 -8.15 -14.59
CA GLY A 110 8.04 -6.79 -14.26
C GLY A 110 7.20 -6.71 -12.98
N LEU A 111 6.33 -7.71 -12.72
CA LEU A 111 5.57 -7.82 -11.48
C LEU A 111 6.47 -8.02 -10.25
N TYR A 112 7.52 -8.83 -10.37
CA TYR A 112 8.47 -9.06 -9.29
C TYR A 112 9.26 -7.80 -8.94
N ASP A 113 9.75 -7.07 -9.95
CA ASP A 113 10.48 -5.81 -9.75
C ASP A 113 9.60 -4.73 -9.11
N ALA A 114 8.32 -4.65 -9.49
CA ALA A 114 7.36 -3.74 -8.89
C ALA A 114 7.13 -4.07 -7.40
N PHE A 115 6.95 -5.35 -7.06
CA PHE A 115 6.76 -5.80 -5.68
C PHE A 115 7.98 -5.51 -4.80
N GLU A 116 9.19 -5.78 -5.28
CA GLU A 116 10.43 -5.42 -4.56
C GLU A 116 10.60 -3.90 -4.41
N GLY A 117 10.17 -3.13 -5.41
CA GLY A 117 10.11 -1.67 -5.32
C GLY A 117 9.17 -1.18 -4.22
N GLU A 118 7.97 -1.75 -4.12
CA GLU A 118 6.99 -1.43 -3.07
C GLU A 118 7.49 -1.85 -1.68
N LYS A 119 8.08 -3.04 -1.56
CA LYS A 119 8.68 -3.52 -0.31
C LYS A 119 9.75 -2.58 0.21
N LYS A 120 10.66 -2.10 -0.65
CA LYS A 120 11.68 -1.12 -0.28
C LYS A 120 11.09 0.21 0.17
N ARG A 121 10.01 0.68 -0.48
CA ARG A 121 9.30 1.90 -0.06
C ARG A 121 8.63 1.73 1.29
N ALA A 122 8.02 0.57 1.56
CA ALA A 122 7.42 0.27 2.85
C ALA A 122 8.46 0.25 3.97
N GLN A 123 9.61 -0.40 3.75
CA GLN A 123 10.72 -0.41 4.71
C GLN A 123 11.29 1.00 4.96
N ALA A 124 11.42 1.82 3.92
CA ALA A 124 11.87 3.21 4.07
C ALA A 124 10.85 4.07 4.84
N ALA A 125 9.55 3.83 4.65
CA ALA A 125 8.50 4.51 5.41
C ALA A 125 8.50 4.09 6.88
N GLU A 126 8.69 2.80 7.17
CA GLU A 126 8.80 2.27 8.53
C GLU A 126 10.01 2.85 9.27
N ALA A 127 11.19 2.87 8.64
CA ALA A 127 12.37 3.50 9.22
C ALA A 127 12.18 5.01 9.49
N LYS A 128 11.42 5.70 8.64
CA LYS A 128 11.09 7.12 8.84
C LYS A 128 10.12 7.31 10.02
N LEU A 129 9.15 6.42 10.18
CA LEU A 129 8.23 6.44 11.32
C LEU A 129 8.98 6.22 12.63
N GLU A 130 9.88 5.24 12.68
CA GLU A 130 10.71 4.97 13.87
C GLU A 130 11.57 6.18 14.26
N ALA A 131 12.17 6.86 13.27
CA ALA A 131 12.94 8.09 13.52
C ALA A 131 12.06 9.24 14.04
N MET A 132 10.81 9.36 13.56
CA MET A 132 9.86 10.36 14.06
C MET A 132 9.41 10.05 15.49
N GLU A 133 9.19 8.78 15.83
CA GLU A 133 8.83 8.36 17.18
C GLU A 133 9.96 8.66 18.18
N GLN A 134 11.22 8.48 17.78
CA GLN A 134 12.38 8.85 18.60
C GLN A 134 12.47 10.36 18.84
N ASP A 135 12.26 11.20 17.81
CA ASP A 135 12.26 12.66 17.97
C ASP A 135 11.13 13.12 18.90
N VAL A 136 9.92 12.56 18.76
CA VAL A 136 8.81 12.86 19.69
C VAL A 136 9.17 12.51 21.12
N ALA A 137 9.77 11.33 21.37
CA ALA A 137 10.20 10.94 22.70
C ALA A 137 11.27 11.88 23.29
N GLU A 138 12.20 12.36 22.47
CA GLU A 138 13.21 13.35 22.88
C GLU A 138 12.55 14.70 23.24
N LYS A 139 11.62 15.19 22.41
CA LYS A 139 10.89 16.43 22.69
C LYS A 139 10.03 16.31 23.94
N ASP A 140 9.38 15.18 24.17
CA ASP A 140 8.59 14.93 25.38
C ASP A 140 9.47 14.94 26.63
N ALA A 141 10.66 14.35 26.57
CA ALA A 141 11.63 14.39 27.66
C ALA A 141 12.10 15.82 27.96
N GLU A 142 12.39 16.62 26.94
CA GLU A 142 12.78 18.02 27.11
C GLU A 142 11.62 18.88 27.64
N ILE A 143 10.39 18.67 27.17
CA ILE A 143 9.20 19.33 27.72
C ILE A 143 9.04 19.00 29.20
N ALA A 144 9.21 17.73 29.60
CA ALA A 144 9.13 17.33 31.00
C ALA A 144 10.20 18.02 31.86
N ARG A 145 11.43 18.14 31.35
CA ARG A 145 12.52 18.86 32.00
C ARG A 145 12.21 20.35 32.14
N LEU A 146 11.77 21.01 31.06
CA LEU A 146 11.42 22.43 31.06
C LEU A 146 10.26 22.72 32.02
N ARG A 147 9.24 21.86 32.06
CA ARG A 147 8.14 21.97 33.04
C ARG A 147 8.64 21.94 34.47
N LYS A 148 9.64 21.11 34.79
CA LYS A 148 10.24 21.08 36.13
C LYS A 148 10.94 22.39 36.47
N ILE A 149 11.76 22.91 35.54
CA ILE A 149 12.45 24.21 35.71
C ILE A 149 11.42 25.33 35.92
N ILE A 150 10.39 25.36 35.08
CA ILE A 150 9.30 26.35 35.18
C ILE A 150 8.56 26.24 36.52
N ALA A 151 8.28 25.03 37.00
CA ALA A 151 7.62 24.85 38.29
C ALA A 151 8.46 25.40 39.46
N GLU A 152 9.78 25.36 39.34
CA GLU A 152 10.74 25.91 40.32
C GLU A 152 10.91 27.44 40.19
N CYS A 153 10.53 28.05 39.06
CA CYS A 153 10.58 29.50 38.90
C CYS A 153 9.49 30.20 39.73
N GLN A 154 9.93 31.04 40.67
CA GLN A 154 9.09 31.91 41.51
C GLN A 154 9.26 33.37 41.06
N TRP A 155 8.94 33.62 39.80
CA TRP A 155 9.02 34.94 39.20
C TRP A 155 7.63 35.46 38.92
N TYR A 156 7.36 36.71 39.26
CA TYR A 156 6.03 37.30 39.24
C TYR A 156 6.00 38.60 38.42
N TRP A 157 4.93 38.76 37.66
CA TRP A 157 4.66 39.91 36.78
C TRP A 157 3.25 40.45 37.04
N PRO A 158 3.01 41.74 36.82
CA PRO A 158 1.65 42.27 36.74
C PRO A 158 0.96 41.74 35.47
N GLY A 159 -0.35 41.55 35.53
CA GLY A 159 -1.12 40.95 34.44
C GLY A 159 -1.03 41.72 33.12
N ASN A 160 -0.83 43.04 33.19
CA ASN A 160 -0.76 43.95 32.06
C ASN A 160 0.65 44.19 31.50
N ASP A 161 1.72 43.74 32.18
CA ASP A 161 3.10 43.88 31.72
C ASP A 161 3.93 42.63 32.07
N THR A 162 4.12 41.77 31.07
CA THR A 162 5.00 40.60 31.16
C THR A 162 6.34 40.83 30.45
N SER A 163 6.74 42.08 30.26
CA SER A 163 8.05 42.39 29.68
C SER A 163 9.17 41.84 30.58
N GLY A 164 10.28 41.45 29.97
CA GLY A 164 11.41 40.85 30.69
C GLY A 164 12.11 41.80 31.67
N ASP A 165 11.76 43.08 31.67
CA ASP A 165 12.38 44.13 32.47
C ASP A 165 11.69 44.33 33.83
N TYR A 166 10.50 43.75 34.03
CA TYR A 166 9.74 43.85 35.28
C TYR A 166 9.53 42.46 35.86
N CYS A 167 10.26 42.05 36.90
CA CYS A 167 10.14 40.71 37.48
C CYS A 167 10.39 40.75 38.98
N GLU A 168 9.39 40.39 39.76
CA GLU A 168 9.46 40.36 41.23
C GLU A 168 9.64 38.94 41.78
N GLY A 169 10.17 38.85 43.01
CA GLY A 169 10.41 37.59 43.71
C GLY A 169 9.17 37.00 44.39
N SER A 170 8.10 37.79 44.52
CA SER A 170 6.83 37.39 45.11
C SER A 170 5.63 38.11 44.50
N ALA A 171 4.44 37.51 44.61
CA ALA A 171 3.20 38.18 44.21
C ALA A 171 2.88 39.42 45.06
N TRP A 172 3.37 39.46 46.29
CA TRP A 172 3.19 40.60 47.20
C TRP A 172 3.93 41.83 46.69
N GLU A 173 5.19 41.70 46.26
CA GLU A 173 5.99 42.79 45.68
C GLU A 173 5.31 43.37 44.42
N VAL A 174 4.69 42.51 43.59
CA VAL A 174 3.89 42.98 42.44
C VAL A 174 2.69 43.81 42.90
N VAL A 175 1.98 43.37 43.94
CA VAL A 175 0.82 44.12 44.47
C VAL A 175 1.26 45.43 45.11
N GLU A 176 2.32 45.44 45.91
CA GLU A 176 2.86 46.64 46.55
C GLU A 176 3.24 47.71 45.50
N ALA A 177 3.87 47.28 44.41
CA ALA A 177 4.33 48.20 43.36
C ALA A 177 3.24 48.64 42.38
N ASN A 178 2.16 47.86 42.18
CA ASN A 178 1.18 48.10 41.11
C ASN A 178 -0.26 48.39 41.58
N ALA A 179 -0.61 48.08 42.83
CA ALA A 179 -1.96 48.37 43.33
C ALA A 179 -2.19 49.88 43.39
N ALA A 180 -3.26 50.36 42.76
CA ALA A 180 -3.58 51.78 42.78
C ALA A 180 -3.96 52.26 44.19
N ARG A 181 -4.64 51.40 44.98
CA ARG A 181 -5.01 51.62 46.38
C ARG A 181 -5.05 50.30 47.14
N PRO A 182 -4.95 50.33 48.48
CA PRO A 182 -5.17 49.14 49.29
C PRO A 182 -6.54 48.50 49.04
N GLY A 183 -6.54 47.18 48.91
CA GLY A 183 -7.71 46.36 48.60
C GLY A 183 -8.09 46.29 47.13
N ASP A 184 -7.43 47.05 46.24
CA ASP A 184 -7.61 46.86 44.80
C ASP A 184 -7.03 45.48 44.39
N VAL A 185 -7.82 44.71 43.64
CA VAL A 185 -7.43 43.38 43.16
C VAL A 185 -6.55 43.53 41.92
N THR A 186 -5.34 43.00 41.99
CA THR A 186 -4.34 43.03 40.92
C THR A 186 -4.16 41.63 40.32
N GLU A 187 -4.24 41.53 39.00
CA GLU A 187 -3.85 40.31 38.29
C GLU A 187 -2.32 40.15 38.34
N VAL A 188 -1.86 38.98 38.77
CA VAL A 188 -0.44 38.63 38.87
C VAL A 188 -0.20 37.33 38.09
N LYS A 189 0.85 37.32 37.27
CA LYS A 189 1.27 36.17 36.46
C LYS A 189 2.53 35.56 37.03
N ARG A 190 2.55 34.24 37.24
CA ARG A 190 3.73 33.50 37.72
C ARG A 190 4.42 32.77 36.57
N GLY A 191 5.75 32.77 36.58
CA GLY A 191 6.59 31.96 35.68
C GLY A 191 6.44 32.30 34.20
N GLY A 192 6.09 33.55 33.86
CA GLY A 192 5.91 33.99 32.47
C GLY A 192 4.62 33.50 31.81
N VAL A 193 3.47 33.55 32.52
CA VAL A 193 2.10 33.16 32.09
C VAL A 193 1.74 31.68 32.35
N VAL A 194 2.44 30.99 33.23
CA VAL A 194 2.11 29.59 33.58
C VAL A 194 0.89 29.51 34.49
N GLU A 195 0.72 30.51 35.33
CA GLU A 195 -0.37 30.62 36.29
C GLU A 195 -0.76 32.09 36.42
N VAL A 196 -2.07 32.35 36.38
CA VAL A 196 -2.66 33.67 36.63
C VAL A 196 -3.39 33.60 37.97
N MET A 197 -3.14 34.59 38.81
CA MET A 197 -3.74 34.74 40.13
C MET A 197 -4.17 36.18 40.35
N PHE A 198 -5.11 36.37 41.27
CA PHE A 198 -5.66 37.65 41.63
C PHE A 198 -5.35 37.91 43.09
N CYS A 199 -4.56 38.95 43.33
CA CYS A 199 -3.98 39.25 44.63
C CYS A 199 -4.41 40.63 45.11
N ALA A 200 -4.56 40.79 46.42
CA ALA A 200 -4.86 42.07 47.05
C ALA A 200 -4.30 42.11 48.47
N SER A 201 -3.96 43.31 48.93
CA SER A 201 -3.52 43.56 50.31
C SER A 201 -4.34 44.68 50.95
N LEU A 202 -4.69 44.54 52.22
CA LEU A 202 -5.22 45.61 53.07
C LEU A 202 -4.25 45.81 54.24
N PRO A 203 -4.02 47.05 54.71
CA PRO A 203 -3.28 47.32 55.93
C PRO A 203 -3.80 46.50 57.10
N ALA A 204 -2.95 46.22 58.08
CA ALA A 204 -3.37 45.64 59.36
C ALA A 204 -4.65 46.31 59.89
N ALA A 205 -5.60 45.49 60.35
CA ALA A 205 -6.82 46.02 60.95
C ALA A 205 -6.49 46.65 62.32
N GLU A 206 -7.23 47.68 62.75
CA GLU A 206 -7.02 48.30 64.06
C GLU A 206 -7.23 47.33 65.23
N ASP A 207 -8.06 46.30 65.02
CA ASP A 207 -8.34 45.24 65.97
C ASP A 207 -7.42 44.02 65.83
N SER A 208 -6.43 44.10 64.94
CA SER A 208 -5.39 43.08 64.76
C SER A 208 -4.32 43.23 65.83
N ASP A 209 -3.86 42.10 66.37
CA ASP A 209 -2.67 42.01 67.23
C ASP A 209 -1.36 41.86 66.43
N SER A 210 -1.46 41.72 65.11
CA SER A 210 -0.34 41.78 64.16
C SER A 210 -0.34 43.09 63.36
N ASP A 211 0.84 43.63 63.08
CA ASP A 211 1.09 44.71 62.13
C ASP A 211 1.20 44.24 60.68
N ASP A 212 1.10 42.93 60.44
CA ASP A 212 1.04 42.35 59.10
C ASP A 212 -0.22 42.76 58.34
N ASP A 213 -0.05 42.99 57.05
CA ASP A 213 -1.14 43.21 56.12
C ASP A 213 -2.07 41.99 56.01
N PHE A 214 -3.36 42.25 55.82
CA PHE A 214 -4.31 41.22 55.40
C PHE A 214 -4.11 40.88 53.92
N TRP A 215 -3.53 39.71 53.66
CA TRP A 215 -3.18 39.23 52.31
C TRP A 215 -4.23 38.29 51.71
N VAL A 216 -4.56 38.51 50.44
CA VAL A 216 -5.46 37.66 49.64
C VAL A 216 -4.78 37.24 48.34
N GLN A 217 -4.89 35.96 47.99
CA GLN A 217 -4.38 35.39 46.74
C GLN A 217 -5.30 34.27 46.26
N GLU A 218 -6.03 34.51 45.17
CA GLU A 218 -7.01 33.57 44.63
C GLU A 218 -6.80 33.29 43.14
N LYS A 219 -7.49 32.28 42.62
CA LYS A 219 -7.44 31.90 41.20
C LYS A 219 -8.36 32.74 40.33
N THR A 220 -9.35 33.40 40.92
CA THR A 220 -10.32 34.22 40.21
C THR A 220 -10.45 35.60 40.85
N GLU A 221 -10.74 36.61 40.03
CA GLU A 221 -10.94 37.98 40.49
C GLU A 221 -12.10 38.07 41.48
N ASP A 222 -13.20 37.37 41.19
CA ASP A 222 -14.41 37.37 42.02
C ASP A 222 -14.16 36.81 43.43
N GLU A 223 -13.38 35.73 43.56
CA GLU A 223 -13.01 35.17 44.86
C GLU A 223 -12.12 36.12 45.66
N ALA A 224 -11.12 36.73 45.02
CA ALA A 224 -10.23 37.69 45.67
C ALA A 224 -11.03 38.91 46.16
N ARG A 225 -11.89 39.45 45.30
CA ARG A 225 -12.77 40.58 45.60
C ARG A 225 -13.72 40.25 46.75
N ALA A 226 -14.35 39.07 46.73
CA ALA A 226 -15.26 38.63 47.80
C ALA A 226 -14.56 38.54 49.16
N LYS A 227 -13.30 38.10 49.22
CA LYS A 227 -12.52 38.05 50.47
C LYS A 227 -12.17 39.44 51.00
N ILE A 228 -11.80 40.37 50.11
CA ILE A 228 -11.56 41.78 50.47
C ILE A 228 -12.85 42.45 50.97
N GLU A 229 -13.96 42.24 50.29
CA GLU A 229 -15.27 42.77 50.71
C GLU A 229 -15.71 42.21 52.07
N ALA A 230 -15.50 40.90 52.28
CA ALA A 230 -15.80 40.26 53.56
C ALA A 230 -14.97 40.83 54.71
N GLU A 231 -13.67 41.06 54.50
CA GLU A 231 -12.80 41.64 55.52
C GLU A 231 -13.16 43.11 55.81
N ASN A 232 -13.45 43.91 54.78
CA ASN A 232 -13.93 45.28 54.96
C ASN A 232 -15.26 45.32 55.74
N LEU A 233 -16.19 44.38 55.47
CA LEU A 233 -17.44 44.27 56.22
C LEU A 233 -17.19 43.86 57.69
N ARG A 234 -16.24 42.96 57.94
CA ARG A 234 -15.83 42.57 59.29
C ARG A 234 -15.30 43.78 60.07
N ARG A 235 -14.34 44.52 59.49
CA ARG A 235 -13.75 45.73 60.08
C ARG A 235 -14.80 46.79 60.39
N ALA A 236 -15.72 47.04 59.45
CA ALA A 236 -16.83 47.98 59.65
C ALA A 236 -17.74 47.57 60.81
N ARG A 237 -18.01 46.26 60.98
CA ARG A 237 -18.79 45.75 62.11
C ARG A 237 -18.06 45.89 63.44
N THR A 238 -16.75 45.64 63.49
CA THR A 238 -15.96 45.84 64.72
C THR A 238 -16.00 47.30 65.15
N LEU A 239 -15.83 48.25 64.22
CA LEU A 239 -15.90 49.69 64.51
C LEU A 239 -17.26 50.12 65.08
N LEU A 240 -18.35 49.57 64.54
CA LEU A 240 -19.70 49.86 65.03
C LEU A 240 -19.97 49.26 66.42
N ASN A 241 -19.41 48.09 66.73
CA ASN A 241 -19.63 47.42 68.01
C ASN A 241 -18.68 47.95 69.12
N GLY A 242 -17.44 48.31 68.78
CA GLY A 242 -16.47 48.87 69.72
C GLY A 242 -16.80 50.29 70.22
N GLY A 243 -17.74 50.99 69.57
CA GLY A 243 -18.28 52.27 70.05
C GLY A 243 -19.35 52.15 71.15
N SER A 244 -19.78 50.94 71.50
CA SER A 244 -20.89 50.71 72.44
C SER A 244 -20.45 50.58 73.90
N ASP A 245 -19.16 50.37 74.17
CA ASP A 245 -18.63 50.11 75.53
C ASP A 245 -18.05 51.38 76.20
N ALA A 246 -18.22 52.56 75.60
CA ALA A 246 -17.73 53.83 76.14
C ALA A 246 -18.77 54.67 76.91
N GLN A 247 -19.96 54.13 77.19
CA GLN A 247 -20.95 54.75 78.09
C GLN A 247 -21.64 53.70 78.97
N GLY A 248 -21.00 53.37 80.10
CA GLY A 248 -21.56 52.56 81.18
C GLY A 248 -20.81 52.79 82.48
#